data_AF-A0AAW1HF86-F1
#
_entry.id   AF-A0AAW1HF86-F1
#
_cell.length_a   1.000
_cell.length_b   1.000
_cell.length_c   1.000
_cell.angle_alpha   90.00
_cell.angle_beta   90.00
_cell.angle_gamma   90.00
#
_symmetry.space_group_name_H-M   'P 1'
#
loop_
_entity.id
_entity.type
_entity.pdbx_description
1 polymer ?
#
loop_
_entity_poly.entity_id
_entity_poly.type
_entity_poly.pdbx_seq_one_letter_code
_entity_poly.pdbx_strand_id
1 'polypeptide(L)'
;MASKRKSLYIDKKVLLTRAIETGEKISDVGRRFGFSRSTGSTIWKNKEKILQAKNEGISSKKLKTPTYEDLDQAILLWLHRQLQNNMPIAEPIVKAKAENFAEELS
;
A
#
# COMPACT_ATOMS: atom_id res chain seq x y z
N MET A 1 25.47 -6.18 2.36
CA MET A 1 24.58 -7.32 2.70
C MET A 1 23.21 -7.07 2.07
N ALA A 2 22.93 -7.69 0.92
CA ALA A 2 21.68 -7.50 0.17
C ALA A 2 20.45 -7.99 0.96
N SER A 3 19.31 -7.32 0.77
CA SER A 3 18.09 -7.40 1.58
C SER A 3 17.65 -8.83 1.94
N LYS A 4 17.73 -9.19 3.23
CA LYS A 4 17.28 -10.48 3.78
C LYS A 4 15.74 -10.63 3.85
N ARG A 5 14.95 -9.58 3.54
CA ARG A 5 13.49 -9.60 3.67
C ARG A 5 12.79 -9.37 2.33
N LYS A 6 12.00 -10.36 1.89
CA LYS A 6 11.13 -10.25 0.71
C LYS A 6 9.80 -9.60 1.08
N SER A 7 9.45 -8.50 0.42
CA SER A 7 8.15 -7.85 0.57
C SER A 7 7.14 -8.42 -0.42
N LEU A 8 5.93 -8.68 0.03
CA LEU A 8 4.88 -9.35 -0.74
C LEU A 8 3.77 -8.40 -1.12
N TYR A 9 3.27 -8.56 -2.35
CA TYR A 9 2.03 -7.95 -2.82
C TYR A 9 0.83 -8.42 -2.01
N ILE A 10 -0.17 -7.55 -1.85
CA ILE A 10 -1.40 -7.85 -1.13
C ILE A 10 -2.10 -9.09 -1.70
N ASP A 11 -2.13 -9.25 -3.03
CA ASP A 11 -2.78 -10.41 -3.67
C ASP A 11 -2.20 -11.75 -3.20
N LYS A 12 -0.86 -11.85 -3.13
CA LYS A 12 -0.20 -13.07 -2.64
C LYS A 12 -0.49 -13.33 -1.16
N LYS A 13 -0.58 -12.27 -0.36
CA LYS A 13 -0.96 -12.41 1.06
C LYS A 13 -2.41 -12.87 1.19
N VAL A 14 -3.32 -12.37 0.35
CA VAL A 14 -4.73 -12.78 0.34
C VAL A 14 -4.89 -14.26 -0.03
N LEU A 15 -4.15 -14.74 -1.03
CA LEU A 15 -4.17 -16.17 -1.38
C LEU A 15 -3.74 -17.04 -0.20
N LEU A 16 -2.68 -16.63 0.51
CA LEU A 16 -2.21 -17.32 1.71
C LEU A 16 -3.26 -17.28 2.84
N THR A 17 -3.88 -16.12 3.09
CA THR A 17 -4.95 -15.98 4.08
C THR A 17 -6.13 -16.90 3.78
N ARG A 18 -6.60 -16.91 2.52
CA ARG A 18 -7.74 -17.76 2.10
C ARG A 18 -7.45 -19.25 2.26
N ALA A 19 -6.23 -19.70 1.94
CA ALA A 19 -5.83 -21.09 2.14
C ALA A 19 -5.84 -21.49 3.63
N ILE A 20 -5.44 -20.58 4.52
CA ILE A 20 -5.51 -20.81 5.97
C ILE A 20 -6.97 -20.82 6.45
N GLU A 21 -7.84 -19.95 5.91
CA GLU A 21 -9.28 -19.94 6.21
C GLU A 21 -9.99 -21.22 5.79
N THR A 22 -9.56 -21.85 4.70
CA THR A 22 -10.07 -23.17 4.26
C THR A 22 -9.63 -24.33 5.17
N GLY A 23 -8.84 -24.06 6.21
CA GLY A 23 -8.42 -25.06 7.20
C GLY A 23 -7.01 -25.62 6.98
N GLU A 24 -6.23 -25.12 6.02
CA GLU A 24 -4.85 -25.56 5.84
C GLU A 24 -3.94 -25.03 6.95
N LYS A 25 -2.94 -25.83 7.35
CA LYS A 25 -1.96 -25.43 8.36
C LYS A 25 -1.06 -24.31 7.83
N ILE A 26 -0.84 -23.28 8.64
CA ILE A 26 0.02 -22.13 8.32
C ILE A 26 1.44 -22.56 7.88
N SER A 27 1.99 -23.64 8.46
CA SER A 27 3.28 -24.19 8.09
C SER A 27 3.31 -24.70 6.64
N ASP A 28 2.24 -25.36 6.23
CA ASP A 28 2.17 -26.09 4.97
C ASP A 28 1.87 -25.11 3.84
N VAL A 29 0.94 -24.19 4.08
CA VAL A 29 0.71 -23.04 3.21
C VAL A 29 1.99 -22.21 3.10
N GLY A 30 2.63 -21.87 4.23
CA GLY A 30 3.91 -21.16 4.23
C GLY A 30 4.94 -21.85 3.32
N ARG A 31 5.14 -23.16 3.47
CA ARG A 31 6.07 -23.94 2.65
C ARG A 31 5.70 -23.93 1.16
N ARG A 32 4.42 -24.14 0.80
CA ARG A 32 3.93 -24.09 -0.59
C ARG A 32 4.24 -22.74 -1.26
N PHE A 33 4.13 -21.66 -0.50
CA PHE A 33 4.39 -20.30 -0.99
C PHE A 33 5.85 -19.84 -0.77
N GLY A 34 6.73 -20.69 -0.21
CA GLY A 34 8.16 -20.39 0.00
C GLY A 34 8.46 -19.51 1.22
N PHE A 35 7.63 -19.58 2.26
CA PHE A 35 7.70 -18.75 3.46
C PHE A 35 7.94 -19.57 4.73
N SER A 36 8.61 -18.93 5.69
CA SER A 36 8.72 -19.46 7.04
C SER A 36 7.36 -19.43 7.75
N ARG A 37 7.19 -20.31 8.74
CA ARG A 37 6.03 -20.30 9.65
C ARG A 37 5.82 -18.92 10.28
N SER A 38 6.90 -18.25 10.71
CA SER A 38 6.84 -16.90 11.30
C SER A 38 6.27 -15.83 10.35
N THR A 39 6.57 -15.93 9.06
CA THR A 39 6.01 -15.04 8.03
C THR A 39 4.52 -15.31 7.85
N GLY A 40 4.14 -16.58 7.73
CA GLY A 40 2.74 -16.99 7.63
C GLY A 40 1.89 -16.53 8.83
N SER A 41 2.40 -16.70 10.06
CA SER A 41 1.74 -16.23 11.28
C SER A 41 1.55 -14.71 11.30
N THR A 42 2.54 -13.95 10.81
CA THR A 42 2.45 -12.48 10.74
C THR A 42 1.41 -12.03 9.71
N ILE A 43 1.33 -12.72 8.57
CA ILE A 43 0.30 -12.46 7.55
C ILE A 43 -1.08 -12.78 8.13
N TRP A 44 -1.22 -13.92 8.80
CA TRP A 44 -2.48 -14.33 9.44
C TRP A 44 -2.95 -13.32 10.49
N LYS A 45 -2.05 -12.83 11.35
CA LYS A 45 -2.37 -11.80 12.35
C LYS A 45 -2.91 -10.51 11.73
N ASN A 46 -2.45 -10.16 10.53
CA ASN A 46 -2.87 -8.94 9.81
C ASN A 46 -3.93 -9.22 8.72
N LYS A 47 -4.64 -10.36 8.78
CA LYS A 47 -5.56 -10.82 7.73
C LYS A 47 -6.64 -9.78 7.36
N GLU A 48 -7.24 -9.13 8.37
CA GLU A 48 -8.31 -8.16 8.18
C GLU A 48 -7.84 -6.97 7.34
N LYS A 49 -6.71 -6.38 7.73
CA LYS A 49 -6.08 -5.26 6.99
C LYS A 49 -5.72 -5.64 5.56
N ILE A 50 -5.28 -6.88 5.35
CA ILE A 50 -4.89 -7.39 4.03
C ILE A 50 -6.12 -7.60 3.14
N LEU A 51 -7.22 -8.11 3.69
CA LEU A 51 -8.48 -8.28 2.98
C LEU A 51 -9.16 -6.93 2.67
N GLN A 52 -9.18 -6.02 3.64
CA GLN A 52 -9.68 -4.66 3.45
C GLN A 52 -8.92 -3.94 2.33
N ALA A 53 -7.59 -3.96 2.36
CA ALA A 53 -6.78 -3.35 1.31
C ALA A 53 -7.05 -3.93 -0.08
N LYS A 54 -7.35 -5.23 -0.18
CA LYS A 54 -7.75 -5.84 -1.46
C LYS A 54 -9.12 -5.32 -1.92
N ASN A 55 -10.08 -5.16 -1.00
CA ASN A 55 -11.40 -4.60 -1.32
C ASN A 55 -11.29 -3.14 -1.77
N GLU A 56 -10.34 -2.39 -1.22
CA GLU A 56 -9.99 -1.02 -1.64
C GLU A 56 -9.20 -0.98 -2.96
N GLY A 57 -8.91 -2.13 -3.59
CA GLY A 57 -8.18 -2.21 -4.87
C GLY A 57 -6.67 -1.95 -4.75
N ILE A 58 -6.10 -1.96 -3.54
CA ILE A 58 -4.69 -1.65 -3.31
C ILE A 58 -3.80 -2.83 -3.76
N SER A 59 -3.04 -2.63 -4.84
CA SER A 59 -2.05 -3.59 -5.36
C SER A 59 -0.62 -3.36 -4.84
N SER A 60 -0.45 -2.62 -3.75
CA SER A 60 0.86 -2.29 -3.18
C SER A 60 1.47 -3.43 -2.36
N LYS A 61 2.80 -3.48 -2.23
CA LYS A 61 3.48 -4.44 -1.31
C LYS A 61 3.33 -4.07 0.17
N LYS A 62 3.18 -2.77 0.43
CA LYS A 62 3.05 -2.16 1.75
C LYS A 62 1.74 -1.39 1.83
N LEU A 63 1.08 -1.52 2.97
CA LEU A 63 -0.02 -0.64 3.36
C LEU A 63 0.63 0.52 4.11
N LYS A 64 0.92 1.61 3.39
CA LYS A 64 1.43 2.83 3.99
C LYS A 64 0.25 3.78 4.10
N THR A 65 -0.05 4.21 5.31
CA THR A 65 -0.97 5.32 5.52
C THR A 65 -0.23 6.62 5.12
N PRO A 66 -0.83 7.48 4.29
CA PRO A 66 -0.28 8.81 4.05
C PRO A 66 -0.16 9.55 5.39
N THR A 67 0.93 10.30 5.56
CA THR A 67 1.16 11.08 6.78
C THR A 67 0.32 12.36 6.78
N TYR A 68 0.05 12.90 5.59
CA TYR A 68 -0.74 14.10 5.36
C TYR A 68 -1.78 13.80 4.27
N GLU A 69 -2.79 13.00 4.60
CA GLU A 69 -3.79 12.53 3.63
C GLU A 69 -4.52 13.70 2.96
N ASP A 70 -4.95 14.69 3.74
CA ASP A 70 -5.67 15.86 3.22
C ASP A 70 -4.80 16.71 2.27
N LEU A 71 -3.52 16.86 2.60
CA LEU A 71 -2.55 17.58 1.76
C LEU A 71 -2.29 16.82 0.46
N ASP A 72 -2.03 15.51 0.54
CA ASP A 72 -1.80 14.66 -0.64
C ASP A 72 -3.03 14.68 -1.56
N GLN A 73 -4.24 14.63 -1.00
CA GLN A 73 -5.48 14.74 -1.76
C GLN A 73 -5.65 16.11 -2.43
N ALA A 74 -5.38 17.22 -1.73
CA ALA A 74 -5.45 18.57 -2.29
C ALA A 74 -4.48 18.75 -3.47
N ILE A 75 -3.24 18.25 -3.33
CA ILE A 75 -2.23 18.28 -4.39
C ILE A 75 -2.66 17.43 -5.59
N LEU A 76 -3.18 16.22 -5.37
CA LEU A 76 -3.65 15.35 -6.45
C LEU A 76 -4.81 15.96 -7.23
N LEU A 77 -5.78 16.57 -6.54
CA LEU A 77 -6.91 17.26 -7.16
C LEU A 77 -6.44 18.44 -8.00
N TRP A 78 -5.49 19.23 -7.49
CA TRP A 78 -4.89 20.32 -8.25
C TRP A 78 -4.13 19.80 -9.48
N LEU A 79 -3.33 18.75 -9.34
CA LEU A 79 -2.56 18.15 -10.44
C LEU A 79 -3.49 17.66 -11.56
N HIS A 80 -4.58 16.97 -11.21
CA HIS A 80 -5.58 16.53 -12.20
C HIS A 80 -6.16 17.71 -12.99
N ARG A 81 -6.49 18.82 -12.34
CA ARG A 81 -6.97 20.03 -13.02
C ARG A 81 -5.91 20.61 -13.97
N GLN A 82 -4.65 20.64 -13.55
CA GLN A 82 -3.57 21.14 -14.41
C GLN A 82 -3.31 20.24 -15.62
N LEU A 83 -3.35 18.92 -15.45
CA LEU A 83 -3.21 17.95 -16.54
C LEU A 83 -4.36 18.04 -17.54
N GLN A 84 -5.60 18.25 -17.08
CA GLN A 84 -6.75 18.48 -17.95
C GLN A 84 -6.60 19.73 -18.82
N ASN A 85 -5.86 20.73 -18.33
CA ASN A 85 -5.54 21.95 -19.07
C ASN A 85 -4.30 21.80 -19.97
N ASN A 86 -3.76 20.58 -20.15
CA ASN A 86 -2.53 20.27 -20.90
C ASN A 86 -1.32 21.13 -20.50
N MET A 87 -1.27 21.58 -19.23
CA MET A 87 -0.20 22.45 -18.77
C MET A 87 1.00 21.59 -18.33
N PRO A 88 2.21 21.81 -18.87
CA PRO A 88 3.40 21.09 -18.43
C PRO A 88 3.80 21.60 -17.03
N ILE A 89 3.73 20.72 -16.04
CA ILE A 89 4.01 21.06 -14.65
C ILE A 89 5.45 20.67 -14.33
N ALA A 90 6.26 21.67 -14.01
CA ALA A 90 7.60 21.44 -13.48
C ALA A 90 7.54 21.08 -11.98
N GLU A 91 8.45 20.20 -11.54
CA GLU A 91 8.53 19.77 -10.13
C GLU A 91 8.59 20.93 -9.10
N PRO A 92 9.29 22.06 -9.36
CA PRO A 92 9.30 23.19 -8.42
C PRO A 92 7.92 23.81 -8.18
N ILE A 93 7.05 23.79 -9.19
CA ILE A 93 5.68 24.33 -9.10
C ILE A 93 4.84 23.45 -8.19
N VAL A 94 4.99 22.12 -8.28
CA VAL A 94 4.31 21.17 -7.38
C VAL A 94 4.74 21.39 -5.94
N LYS A 95 6.05 21.58 -5.70
CA LYS A 95 6.58 21.84 -4.35
C LYS A 95 6.03 23.14 -3.76
N ALA A 96 6.08 24.24 -4.50
CA ALA A 96 5.53 25.51 -4.05
C ALA A 96 4.03 25.39 -3.76
N LYS A 97 3.28 24.63 -4.57
CA LYS A 97 1.86 24.43 -4.34
C LYS A 97 1.58 23.57 -3.09
N ALA A 98 2.41 22.57 -2.83
CA ALA A 98 2.33 21.77 -1.62
C ALA A 98 2.59 22.61 -0.36
N GLU A 99 3.56 23.53 -0.40
CA GLU A 99 3.83 24.45 0.72
C GLU A 99 2.63 25.36 0.99
N ASN A 100 2.02 25.95 -0.04
CA ASN A 100 0.80 26.75 0.12
C ASN A 100 -0.35 25.93 0.73
N PHE A 101 -0.59 24.71 0.23
CA PHE A 101 -1.64 23.86 0.81
C PHE A 101 -1.33 23.43 2.24
N ALA A 102 -0.06 23.26 2.60
CA ALA A 102 0.31 22.93 3.97
C ALA A 102 0.03 24.10 4.92
N GLU A 103 0.20 25.35 4.49
CA GLU A 103 -0.18 26.54 5.26
C GLU A 103 -1.70 26.73 5.34
N GLU A 104 -2.43 26.44 4.26
CA GLU A 104 -3.90 26.54 4.23
C GLU A 104 -4.60 25.45 5.08
N LEU A 105 -3.95 24.30 5.26
CA LEU A 105 -4.47 23.13 5.98
C LEU A 105 -3.86 22.94 7.39
N SER A 106 -2.99 23.86 7.85
CA SER A 106 -2.41 23.81 9.20
C SER A 106 -3.38 24.32 10.26
#